data_AF-A0A5A9GNG9-F1
#
_entry.id   AF-A0A5A9GNG9-F1
#
_cell.length_a   1.000
_cell.length_b   1.000
_cell.length_c   1.000
_cell.angle_alpha   90.00
_cell.angle_beta   90.00
_cell.angle_gamma   90.00
#
_symmetry.space_group_name_H-M   'P 1'
#
loop_
_entity.id
_entity.type
_entity.pdbx_description
1 polymer ?
#
loop_
_entity_poly.entity_id
_entity_poly.type
_entity_poly.pdbx_seq_one_letter_code
_entity_poly.pdbx_strand_id
1 'polypeptide(L)'
;MVAWCGMRGLVTLATAQALPASFLERDLIVLCAFTVLLGTLVLQGLTLGPLIVRLRFPPDDSFDRELSAARIALIDAAIAALEAHDDEAARAQLDSLQEARVATAAGQHPWEVSESDCLKRDMIVVKRRRLAEMRRSGAINDDVFHALEQELDWAELASSPPERLQLVEG
;
A
#
# COMPACT_ATOMS: atom_id res chain seq x y z
N MET A 1 -22.23 -15.68 -0.87
CA MET A 1 -22.74 -14.69 -1.84
C MET A 1 -22.37 -14.99 -3.31
N VAL A 2 -21.87 -16.18 -3.65
CA VAL A 2 -21.45 -16.52 -5.04
C VAL A 2 -22.60 -17.08 -5.92
N ALA A 3 -23.78 -17.33 -5.35
CA ALA A 3 -24.90 -17.92 -6.08
C ALA A 3 -25.72 -16.91 -6.92
N TRP A 4 -25.54 -15.59 -6.74
CA TRP A 4 -26.44 -14.58 -7.32
C TRP A 4 -26.00 -14.04 -8.69
N CYS A 5 -24.71 -14.17 -9.06
CA CYS A 5 -24.24 -13.78 -10.40
C CYS A 5 -24.25 -14.92 -11.44
N GLY A 6 -24.27 -16.20 -11.02
CA GLY A 6 -24.12 -17.33 -11.95
C GLY A 6 -25.42 -17.99 -12.43
N MET A 7 -26.46 -18.04 -11.58
CA MET A 7 -27.60 -18.94 -11.82
C MET A 7 -28.70 -18.39 -12.76
N ARG A 8 -28.78 -17.08 -13.02
CA ARG A 8 -29.81 -16.51 -13.91
C ARG A 8 -29.41 -16.42 -15.39
N GLY A 9 -28.11 -16.29 -15.70
CA GLY A 9 -27.63 -16.16 -17.08
C GLY A 9 -27.54 -17.49 -17.82
N LEU A 10 -26.96 -18.51 -17.17
CA LEU A 10 -26.72 -19.83 -17.78
C LEU A 10 -28.01 -20.64 -17.96
N VAL A 11 -28.96 -20.54 -17.03
CA VAL A 11 -30.27 -21.24 -17.10
C VAL A 11 -31.14 -20.70 -18.24
N THR A 12 -31.10 -19.40 -18.51
CA THR A 12 -31.82 -18.75 -19.62
C THR A 12 -31.22 -19.13 -20.98
N LEU A 13 -29.89 -19.21 -21.07
CA LEU A 13 -29.19 -19.67 -22.27
C LEU A 13 -29.46 -21.16 -22.55
N ALA A 14 -29.48 -22.00 -21.51
CA ALA A 14 -29.78 -23.42 -21.62
C ALA A 14 -31.24 -23.70 -22.01
N THR A 15 -32.21 -22.90 -21.50
CA THR A 15 -33.62 -23.02 -21.92
C THR A 15 -33.84 -22.55 -23.36
N ALA A 16 -33.12 -21.51 -23.83
CA ALA A 16 -33.17 -21.09 -25.24
C ALA A 16 -32.60 -22.16 -26.20
N GLN A 17 -31.56 -22.89 -25.78
CA GLN A 17 -30.99 -24.01 -26.55
C GLN A 17 -31.85 -25.29 -26.50
N ALA A 18 -32.77 -25.41 -25.54
CA ALA A 18 -33.66 -26.57 -25.38
C ALA A 18 -34.88 -26.57 -26.33
N LEU A 19 -35.08 -25.52 -27.13
CA LEU A 19 -36.20 -25.47 -28.10
C LEU A 19 -35.95 -26.37 -29.33
N PRO A 20 -36.94 -27.20 -29.75
CA PRO A 20 -36.78 -28.17 -30.84
C PRO A 20 -36.54 -27.49 -32.19
N ALA A 21 -35.71 -28.12 -33.05
CA ALA A 21 -35.25 -27.59 -34.34
C ALA A 21 -36.33 -27.40 -35.43
N SER A 22 -37.62 -27.58 -35.10
CA SER A 22 -38.74 -27.62 -36.05
C SER A 22 -39.56 -26.33 -36.14
N PHE A 23 -39.11 -25.21 -35.57
CA PHE A 23 -39.81 -23.92 -35.63
C PHE A 23 -39.20 -22.97 -36.67
N LEU A 24 -40.03 -22.46 -37.60
CA LEU A 24 -39.65 -21.41 -38.54
C LEU A 24 -39.29 -20.12 -37.75
N GLU A 25 -38.19 -19.46 -38.14
CA GLU A 25 -37.67 -18.18 -37.58
C GLU A 25 -36.98 -18.23 -36.20
N ARG A 26 -36.47 -19.39 -35.77
CA ARG A 26 -35.71 -19.56 -34.51
C ARG A 26 -34.51 -18.60 -34.36
N ASP A 27 -33.75 -18.39 -35.43
CA ASP A 27 -32.53 -17.57 -35.39
C ASP A 27 -32.81 -16.10 -35.06
N LEU A 28 -33.94 -15.56 -35.53
CA LEU A 28 -34.39 -14.20 -35.22
C LEU A 28 -34.74 -14.04 -33.74
N ILE A 29 -35.42 -15.02 -33.16
CA ILE A 29 -35.82 -15.01 -31.74
C ILE A 29 -34.59 -15.16 -30.83
N VAL A 30 -33.67 -16.05 -31.17
CA VAL A 30 -32.43 -16.26 -30.41
C VAL A 30 -31.53 -15.02 -30.49
N LEU A 31 -31.38 -14.40 -31.66
CA LEU A 31 -30.63 -13.16 -31.83
C LEU A 31 -31.24 -12.04 -30.98
N CYS A 32 -32.56 -11.86 -31.02
CA CYS A 32 -33.26 -10.83 -30.26
C CYS A 32 -33.11 -11.05 -28.74
N ALA A 33 -33.26 -12.28 -28.26
CA ALA A 33 -33.05 -12.63 -26.86
C ALA A 33 -31.61 -12.38 -26.40
N PHE A 34 -30.63 -12.71 -27.24
CA PHE A 34 -29.20 -12.46 -26.97
C PHE A 34 -28.88 -10.95 -26.93
N THR A 35 -29.43 -10.18 -27.87
CA THR A 35 -29.28 -8.71 -27.90
C THR A 35 -29.90 -8.06 -26.67
N VAL A 36 -31.07 -8.51 -26.21
CA VAL A 36 -31.72 -8.01 -24.98
C VAL A 36 -30.90 -8.38 -23.74
N LEU A 37 -30.33 -9.59 -23.68
CA LEU A 37 -29.46 -10.02 -22.59
C LEU A 37 -28.17 -9.18 -22.53
N LEU A 38 -27.50 -8.98 -23.65
CA LEU A 38 -26.31 -8.12 -23.72
C LEU A 38 -26.64 -6.68 -23.37
N GLY A 39 -27.73 -6.14 -23.92
CA GLY A 39 -28.19 -4.78 -23.65
C GLY A 39 -28.49 -4.58 -22.17
N THR A 40 -29.13 -5.54 -21.51
CA THR A 40 -29.40 -5.46 -20.07
C THR A 40 -28.14 -5.60 -19.21
N LEU A 41 -27.19 -6.47 -19.57
CA LEU A 41 -25.91 -6.60 -18.87
C LEU A 41 -25.03 -5.36 -19.02
N VAL A 42 -24.95 -4.79 -20.24
CA VAL A 42 -24.22 -3.55 -20.50
C VAL A 42 -24.87 -2.40 -19.75
N LEU A 43 -26.19 -2.27 -19.81
CA LEU A 43 -26.90 -1.21 -19.11
C LEU A 43 -26.74 -1.35 -17.58
N GLN A 44 -26.86 -2.56 -17.01
CA GLN A 44 -26.63 -2.80 -15.58
C GLN A 44 -25.18 -2.51 -15.16
N GLY A 45 -24.19 -2.97 -15.94
CA GLY A 45 -22.78 -2.72 -15.68
C GLY A 45 -22.42 -1.24 -15.76
N LEU A 46 -22.93 -0.54 -16.79
CA LEU A 46 -22.71 0.90 -16.97
C LEU A 46 -23.48 1.74 -15.94
N THR A 47 -24.52 1.22 -15.30
CA THR A 47 -25.28 1.93 -14.26
C THR A 47 -24.62 1.81 -12.88
N LEU A 48 -23.94 0.68 -12.60
CA LEU A 48 -23.24 0.46 -11.33
C LEU A 48 -22.07 1.42 -11.10
N GLY A 49 -21.24 1.67 -12.13
CA GLY A 49 -20.11 2.60 -12.04
C GLY A 49 -20.51 4.02 -11.56
N PRO A 50 -21.39 4.73 -12.28
CA PRO A 50 -21.83 6.06 -11.87
C PRO A 50 -22.68 6.03 -10.60
N LEU A 51 -23.39 4.94 -10.30
CA LEU A 51 -24.16 4.83 -9.05
C LEU A 51 -23.25 4.68 -7.82
N ILE A 52 -22.16 3.91 -7.91
CA ILE A 52 -21.14 3.79 -6.86
C ILE A 52 -20.44 5.14 -6.63
N VAL A 53 -20.06 5.84 -7.71
CA VAL A 53 -19.45 7.17 -7.62
C VAL A 53 -20.42 8.20 -7.03
N ARG A 54 -21.72 8.10 -7.35
CA ARG A 54 -22.75 9.02 -6.86
C ARG A 54 -23.21 8.70 -5.43
N LEU A 55 -23.13 7.44 -4.99
CA LEU A 55 -23.46 7.03 -3.62
C LEU A 55 -22.40 7.42 -2.60
N ARG A 56 -21.19 7.79 -3.04
CA ARG A 56 -20.14 8.44 -2.22
C ARG A 56 -20.05 7.79 -0.84
N PHE A 57 -19.88 6.46 -0.82
CA PHE A 57 -19.60 5.73 0.42
C PHE A 57 -18.44 6.44 1.11
N PRO A 58 -18.56 6.78 2.41
CA PRO A 58 -17.41 7.32 3.13
C PRO A 58 -16.27 6.29 3.01
N PRO A 59 -15.04 6.75 2.74
CA PRO A 59 -13.89 5.86 2.75
C PRO A 59 -13.90 5.06 4.06
N ASP A 60 -13.66 3.77 3.96
CA ASP A 60 -13.59 2.90 5.12
C ASP A 60 -12.28 3.18 5.87
N ASP A 61 -12.26 4.27 6.64
CA ASP A 61 -11.11 4.67 7.46
C ASP A 61 -10.88 3.71 8.64
N SER A 62 -11.57 2.55 8.70
CA SER A 62 -11.35 1.56 9.76
C SER A 62 -9.91 1.03 9.73
N PHE A 63 -9.39 0.71 8.55
CA PHE A 63 -8.02 0.21 8.37
C PHE A 63 -6.98 1.24 8.79
N ASP A 64 -7.08 2.49 8.31
CA ASP A 64 -6.11 3.54 8.64
C ASP A 64 -6.13 3.91 10.13
N ARG A 65 -7.32 3.88 10.77
CA ARG A 65 -7.44 4.07 12.22
C ARG A 65 -6.84 2.91 13.00
N GLU A 66 -7.12 1.67 12.59
CA GLU A 66 -6.56 0.47 13.24
C GLU A 66 -5.03 0.44 13.11
N LEU A 67 -4.51 0.76 11.92
CA LEU A 67 -3.07 0.86 11.66
C LEU A 67 -2.41 1.96 12.49
N SER A 68 -3.03 3.14 12.59
CA SER A 68 -2.52 4.25 13.40
C SER A 68 -2.53 3.91 14.90
N ALA A 69 -3.60 3.27 15.39
CA ALA A 69 -3.68 2.81 16.76
C ALA A 69 -2.62 1.75 17.08
N ALA A 70 -2.39 0.80 16.17
CA ALA A 70 -1.34 -0.21 16.32
C ALA A 70 0.06 0.42 16.37
N ARG A 71 0.34 1.42 15.52
CA ARG A 71 1.62 2.15 15.53
C ARG A 71 1.85 2.89 16.84
N ILE A 72 0.84 3.60 17.35
CA ILE A 72 0.94 4.30 18.64
C ILE A 72 1.24 3.30 19.76
N ALA A 73 0.57 2.15 19.79
CA ALA A 73 0.81 1.11 20.81
C ALA A 73 2.25 0.56 20.77
N LEU A 74 2.83 0.40 19.57
CA LEU A 74 4.24 -0.01 19.41
C LEU A 74 5.21 1.06 19.92
N ILE A 75 4.95 2.33 19.62
CA ILE A 75 5.78 3.45 20.10
C ILE A 75 5.69 3.56 21.63
N ASP A 76 4.48 3.44 22.20
CA ASP A 76 4.27 3.48 23.65
C ASP A 76 5.02 2.34 24.36
N ALA A 77 5.05 1.15 23.78
CA ALA A 77 5.84 0.03 24.30
C ALA A 77 7.35 0.32 24.25
N ALA A 78 7.84 0.97 23.19
CA ALA A 78 9.24 1.34 23.06
C ALA A 78 9.64 2.42 24.09
N ILE A 79 8.81 3.45 24.27
CA ILE A 79 9.00 4.48 25.30
C ILE A 79 9.09 3.85 26.69
N ALA A 80 8.13 2.99 27.04
CA ALA A 80 8.11 2.32 28.35
C ALA A 80 9.36 1.46 28.60
N ALA A 81 9.89 0.80 27.57
CA ALA A 81 11.13 0.03 27.68
C ALA A 81 12.36 0.93 27.91
N LEU A 82 12.33 2.14 27.34
CA LEU A 82 13.45 3.07 27.34
C LEU A 82 13.47 3.96 28.60
N GLU A 83 12.33 4.23 29.22
CA GLU A 83 12.22 4.89 30.54
C GLU A 83 12.98 4.17 31.66
N ALA A 84 13.27 2.87 31.50
CA ALA A 84 14.09 2.11 32.44
C ALA A 84 15.60 2.47 32.36
N HIS A 85 16.01 3.22 31.35
CA HIS A 85 17.38 3.64 31.10
C HIS A 85 17.49 5.17 31.29
N ASP A 86 18.43 5.63 32.12
CA ASP A 86 18.62 7.07 32.43
C ASP A 86 19.96 7.62 31.89
N ASP A 87 20.38 7.13 30.73
CA ASP A 87 21.54 7.65 30.02
C ASP A 87 21.15 8.69 28.96
N GLU A 88 22.12 9.52 28.56
CA GLU A 88 21.90 10.61 27.60
C GLU A 88 21.45 10.10 26.22
N ALA A 89 21.87 8.89 25.82
CA ALA A 89 21.43 8.28 24.57
C ALA A 89 19.96 7.80 24.65
N ALA A 90 19.54 7.24 25.80
CA ALA A 90 18.13 6.92 26.06
C ALA A 90 17.23 8.15 25.98
N ARG A 91 17.65 9.29 26.57
CA ARG A 91 16.88 10.55 26.50
C ARG A 91 16.72 11.06 25.07
N ALA A 92 17.80 11.08 24.28
CA ALA A 92 17.73 11.49 22.88
C ALA A 92 16.80 10.60 22.04
N GLN A 93 16.75 9.30 22.34
CA GLN A 93 15.84 8.36 21.68
C GLN A 93 14.38 8.50 22.17
N LEU A 94 14.16 8.78 23.45
CA LEU A 94 12.84 9.09 23.99
C LEU A 94 12.21 10.29 23.29
N ASP A 95 12.99 11.36 23.09
CA ASP A 95 12.51 12.57 22.39
C ASP A 95 12.08 12.23 20.95
N SER A 96 12.90 11.46 20.22
CA SER A 96 12.57 11.01 18.85
C SER A 96 11.31 10.13 18.80
N LEU A 97 11.12 9.23 19.77
CA LEU A 97 9.92 8.40 19.87
C LEU A 97 8.67 9.23 20.20
N GLN A 98 8.79 10.26 21.04
CA GLN A 98 7.69 11.16 21.37
C GLN A 98 7.24 11.96 20.14
N GLU A 99 8.18 12.48 19.34
CA GLU A 99 7.88 13.14 18.06
C GLU A 99 7.13 12.20 17.11
N ALA A 100 7.63 10.97 16.95
CA ALA A 100 6.98 9.95 16.12
C ALA A 100 5.56 9.62 16.60
N ARG A 101 5.35 9.57 17.92
CA ARG A 101 4.03 9.36 18.53
C ARG A 101 3.05 10.49 18.17
N VAL A 102 3.50 11.75 18.29
CA VAL A 102 2.68 12.93 17.98
C VAL A 102 2.33 12.97 16.50
N ALA A 103 3.30 12.72 15.62
CA ALA A 103 3.06 12.64 14.17
C ALA A 103 2.02 11.56 13.84
N THR A 104 2.18 10.34 14.39
CA THR A 104 1.23 9.24 14.18
C THR A 104 -0.17 9.58 14.68
N ALA A 105 -0.29 10.21 15.85
CA ALA A 105 -1.57 10.63 16.40
C ALA A 105 -2.26 11.74 15.58
N ALA A 106 -1.49 12.59 14.90
CA ALA A 106 -1.99 13.59 13.97
C ALA A 106 -2.42 12.99 12.61
N GLY A 107 -2.35 11.67 12.44
CA GLY A 107 -2.59 11.00 11.15
C GLY A 107 -1.50 11.27 10.12
N GLN A 108 -0.38 11.89 10.53
CA GLN A 108 0.81 12.02 9.72
C GLN A 108 1.60 10.72 9.83
N HIS A 109 2.27 10.34 8.77
CA HIS A 109 3.15 9.18 8.87
C HIS A 109 4.34 9.54 9.79
N PRO A 110 4.64 8.76 10.84
CA PRO A 110 5.73 9.06 11.78
C PRO A 110 7.10 9.30 11.11
N TRP A 111 7.34 8.70 9.94
CA TRP A 111 8.57 8.80 9.16
C TRP A 111 8.65 10.02 8.21
N GLU A 112 7.57 10.79 8.07
CA GLU A 112 7.58 12.05 7.29
C GLU A 112 8.07 13.24 8.14
N VAL A 113 8.15 13.09 9.46
CA VAL A 113 8.23 14.23 10.38
C VAL A 113 9.43 14.20 11.34
N SER A 114 10.10 13.07 11.56
CA SER A 114 11.22 13.07 12.53
C SER A 114 12.42 13.84 11.98
N GLU A 115 12.72 14.98 12.62
CA GLU A 115 13.89 15.83 12.34
C GLU A 115 15.20 15.03 12.43
N SER A 116 15.21 14.00 13.30
CA SER A 116 16.31 13.05 13.45
C SER A 116 16.60 12.24 12.19
N ASP A 117 15.59 11.85 11.42
CA ASP A 117 15.80 11.04 10.20
C ASP A 117 16.31 11.89 9.03
N CYS A 118 15.85 13.14 8.93
CA CYS A 118 16.44 14.11 8.00
C CYS A 118 17.92 14.33 8.30
N LEU A 119 18.28 14.53 9.57
CA LEU A 119 19.67 14.71 9.98
C LEU A 119 20.54 13.49 9.67
N LYS A 120 20.03 12.26 9.93
CA LYS A 120 20.74 11.01 9.58
C LYS A 120 21.01 10.92 8.07
N ARG A 121 20.03 11.26 7.22
CA ARG A 121 20.19 11.27 5.76
C ARG A 121 21.25 12.27 5.31
N ASP A 122 21.23 13.48 5.85
CA ASP A 122 22.25 14.49 5.55
C ASP A 122 23.66 14.01 5.92
N MET A 123 23.79 13.36 7.09
CA MET A 123 25.07 12.75 7.50
C MET A 123 25.52 11.64 6.56
N ILE A 124 24.61 10.80 6.05
CA ILE A 124 24.93 9.74 5.07
C ILE A 124 25.49 10.34 3.78
N VAL A 125 24.89 11.42 3.28
CA VAL A 125 25.38 12.14 2.09
C VAL A 125 26.81 12.64 2.29
N VAL A 126 27.11 13.20 3.47
CA VAL A 126 28.46 13.66 3.80
C VAL A 126 29.45 12.49 3.86
N LYS A 127 29.08 11.37 4.49
CA LYS A 127 29.92 10.16 4.55
C LYS A 127 30.21 9.58 3.16
N ARG A 128 29.20 9.51 2.27
CA ARG A 128 29.38 9.05 0.89
C ARG A 128 30.36 9.92 0.11
N ARG A 129 30.25 11.26 0.24
CA ARG A 129 31.20 12.18 -0.40
C ARG A 129 32.63 11.91 0.05
N ARG A 130 32.82 11.71 1.36
CA ARG A 130 34.14 11.40 1.92
C ARG A 130 34.69 10.06 1.44
N LEU A 131 33.85 9.04 1.38
CA LEU A 131 34.22 7.71 0.86
C LEU A 131 34.67 7.79 -0.61
N ALA A 132 33.95 8.55 -1.44
CA ALA A 132 34.30 8.76 -2.84
C ALA A 132 35.64 9.52 -3.01
N GLU A 133 35.93 10.49 -2.15
CA GLU A 133 37.25 11.15 -2.13
C GLU A 133 38.37 10.19 -1.78
N MET A 134 38.19 9.34 -0.75
CA MET A 134 39.18 8.34 -0.35
C MET A 134 39.44 7.31 -1.45
N ARG A 135 38.42 6.94 -2.22
CA ARG A 135 38.56 6.09 -3.41
C ARG A 135 39.37 6.77 -4.50
N ARG A 136 39.08 8.04 -4.81
CA ARG A 136 39.80 8.82 -5.84
C ARG A 136 41.26 9.11 -5.48
N SER A 137 41.57 9.30 -4.21
CA SER A 137 42.96 9.52 -3.75
C SER A 137 43.78 8.24 -3.63
N GLY A 138 43.18 7.07 -3.85
CA GLY A 138 43.84 5.77 -3.68
C GLY A 138 44.12 5.42 -2.21
N ALA A 139 43.47 6.10 -1.26
CA ALA A 139 43.64 5.85 0.17
C ALA A 139 43.00 4.51 0.62
N ILE A 140 42.06 3.98 -0.16
CA ILE A 140 41.37 2.71 0.10
C ILE A 140 41.32 1.81 -1.14
N ASN A 141 41.48 0.51 -0.91
CA ASN A 141 41.28 -0.53 -1.92
C ASN A 141 39.79 -0.71 -2.25
N ASP A 142 39.50 -1.36 -3.37
CA ASP A 142 38.15 -1.62 -3.90
C ASP A 142 37.30 -2.46 -2.94
N ASP A 143 37.88 -3.53 -2.37
CA ASP A 143 37.17 -4.38 -1.40
C ASP A 143 36.71 -3.60 -0.17
N VAL A 144 37.56 -2.68 0.32
CA VAL A 144 37.25 -1.82 1.48
C VAL A 144 36.18 -0.79 1.10
N PHE A 145 36.24 -0.25 -0.12
CA PHE A 145 35.24 0.67 -0.62
C PHE A 145 33.87 0.01 -0.67
N HIS A 146 33.75 -1.18 -1.26
CA HIS A 146 32.47 -1.90 -1.35
C HIS A 146 31.91 -2.31 0.01
N ALA A 147 32.76 -2.72 0.95
CA ALA A 147 32.32 -3.02 2.31
C ALA A 147 31.70 -1.78 3.00
N LEU A 148 32.38 -0.62 2.91
CA LEU A 148 31.90 0.63 3.50
C LEU A 148 30.69 1.21 2.77
N GLU A 149 30.61 1.02 1.45
CA GLU A 149 29.44 1.39 0.65
C GLU A 149 28.21 0.61 1.10
N GLN A 150 28.34 -0.71 1.28
CA GLN A 150 27.26 -1.56 1.77
C GLN A 150 26.79 -1.13 3.17
N GLU A 151 27.72 -0.79 4.08
CA GLU A 151 27.34 -0.27 5.41
C GLU A 151 26.53 1.02 5.33
N LEU A 152 26.89 1.93 4.41
CA LEU A 152 26.13 3.17 4.19
C LEU A 152 24.77 2.91 3.55
N ASP A 153 24.66 1.93 2.64
CA ASP A 153 23.38 1.52 2.06
C ASP A 153 22.41 0.99 3.14
N TRP A 154 22.89 0.17 4.08
CA TRP A 154 22.08 -0.30 5.21
C TRP A 154 21.62 0.85 6.11
N ALA A 155 22.51 1.80 6.40
CA ALA A 155 22.16 2.98 7.18
C ALA A 155 21.12 3.86 6.47
N GLU A 156 21.22 3.97 5.14
CA GLU A 156 20.27 4.71 4.32
C GLU A 156 18.89 4.07 4.33
N LEU A 157 18.81 2.75 4.13
CA LEU A 157 17.55 1.99 4.22
C LEU A 157 16.89 2.11 5.59
N ALA A 158 17.68 2.05 6.67
CA ALA A 158 17.16 2.20 8.03
C ALA A 158 16.62 3.61 8.33
N SER A 159 17.10 4.63 7.60
CA SER A 159 16.66 6.03 7.74
C SER A 159 15.66 6.48 6.67
N SER A 160 15.41 5.65 5.67
CA SER A 160 14.50 5.93 4.56
C SER A 160 13.14 5.28 4.81
N PRO A 161 12.03 5.92 4.41
CA PRO A 161 10.73 5.29 4.54
C PRO A 161 10.73 4.00 3.69
N PRO A 162 10.10 2.91 4.16
CA PRO A 162 9.90 1.74 3.33
C PRO A 162 9.18 2.21 2.07
N GLU A 163 9.82 1.99 0.92
CA GLU A 163 9.27 2.30 -0.39
C GLU A 163 7.85 1.75 -0.39
N ARG A 164 6.87 2.64 -0.66
CA ARG A 164 5.44 2.37 -0.48
C ARG A 164 5.14 1.09 -1.25
N LEU A 165 5.18 -0.06 -0.57
CA LEU A 165 4.83 -1.36 -1.11
C LEU A 165 3.36 -1.22 -1.43
N GLN A 166 3.08 -0.81 -2.66
CA GLN A 166 1.76 -0.90 -3.24
C GLN A 166 1.51 -2.40 -3.27
N LEU A 167 0.92 -2.90 -2.19
CA LEU A 167 0.19 -4.16 -2.19
C LEU A 167 -0.95 -3.90 -3.16
N VAL A 168 -0.67 -4.11 -4.44
CA VAL A 168 -1.67 -4.29 -5.47
C VAL A 168 -2.32 -5.63 -5.11
N GLU A 169 -3.28 -5.59 -4.18
CA GLU A 169 -4.24 -6.67 -4.02
C GLU A 169 -5.03 -6.73 -5.33
N GLY A 170 -4.73 -7.76 -6.12
CA GLY A 170 -5.48 -8.15 -7.30
C GLY A 170 -6.65 -9.05 -6.98
#